data_AF-A0A1M6DZP7-F1
#
_entry.id   AF-A0A1M6DZP7-F1
#
_cell.length_a   1.000
_cell.length_b   1.000
_cell.length_c   1.000
_cell.angle_alpha   90.00
_cell.angle_beta   90.00
_cell.angle_gamma   90.00
#
_symmetry.space_group_name_H-M   'P 1'
#
loop_
_entity.id
_entity.type
_entity.pdbx_description
1 polymer ?
#
loop_
_entity_poly.entity_id
_entity_poly.type
_entity_poly.pdbx_seq_one_letter_code
_entity_poly.pdbx_strand_id
1 'polypeptide(L)'
;MQSLIDQLAEQSIQSSIQQGELENLRGQGKPLALEDLRMVPEHLRTGYHVLKNAGFLPPELEQRQEALKMCDLLFSLQKQDNKYLDEDNRSAKKKTLDKIKRLELKMQLAGMDTQFIHQYLARLGQQNKT
;
A
#
# COMPACT_ATOMS: atom_id res chain seq x y z
N MET A 1 20.71 -15.10 32.41
CA MET A 1 19.79 -14.09 32.97
C MET A 1 18.83 -13.72 31.86
N GLN A 2 17.52 -13.89 32.07
CA GLN A 2 16.50 -13.44 31.12
C GLN A 2 16.51 -11.92 31.04
N SER A 3 16.34 -11.39 29.83
CA SER A 3 16.22 -9.95 29.58
C SER A 3 14.91 -9.42 30.17
N LEU A 4 14.88 -8.14 30.53
CA LEU A 4 13.65 -7.46 30.93
C LEU A 4 12.56 -7.56 29.85
N ILE A 5 12.97 -7.57 28.58
CA ILE A 5 12.07 -7.75 27.43
C ILE A 5 11.44 -9.15 27.44
N ASP A 6 12.21 -10.18 27.80
CA ASP A 6 11.71 -11.57 27.86
C ASP A 6 10.62 -11.69 28.94
N GLN A 7 10.82 -11.05 30.09
CA GLN A 7 9.85 -11.06 31.17
C GLN A 7 8.54 -10.34 30.80
N LEU A 8 8.64 -9.21 30.10
CA LEU A 8 7.48 -8.46 29.63
C LEU A 8 6.70 -9.24 28.55
N ALA A 9 7.42 -9.90 27.64
CA ALA A 9 6.82 -10.75 26.62
C ALA A 9 6.08 -11.93 27.25
N GLU A 10 6.71 -12.62 28.22
CA GLU A 10 6.09 -13.74 28.94
C GLU A 10 4.80 -13.31 29.65
N GLN A 11 4.82 -12.18 30.36
CA GLN A 11 3.62 -11.65 31.02
C GLN A 11 2.50 -11.34 30.04
N SER A 12 2.80 -10.74 28.89
CA SER A 12 1.81 -10.43 27.85
C SER A 12 1.22 -11.69 27.22
N ILE A 13 2.04 -12.72 26.98
CA ILE A 13 1.56 -14.00 26.44
C ILE A 13 0.63 -14.65 27.46
N GLN A 14 1.02 -14.71 28.73
CA GLN A 14 0.19 -15.30 29.78
C GLN A 14 -1.14 -14.56 29.97
N SER A 15 -1.15 -13.23 29.90
CA SER A 15 -2.41 -12.47 30.00
C SER A 15 -3.36 -12.76 28.84
N SER A 16 -2.85 -12.82 27.60
CA SER A 16 -3.68 -13.13 26.43
C SER A 16 -4.20 -14.58 26.44
N ILE A 17 -3.42 -15.54 26.98
CA ILE A 17 -3.90 -16.92 27.22
C ILE A 17 -5.06 -16.91 28.23
N GLN A 18 -4.91 -16.24 29.38
CA GLN A 18 -5.94 -16.19 30.42
C GLN A 18 -7.23 -15.54 29.96
N GLN A 19 -7.14 -14.55 29.07
CA GLN A 19 -8.28 -13.86 28.47
C GLN A 19 -8.93 -14.64 27.32
N GLY A 20 -8.35 -15.77 26.90
CA GLY A 20 -8.84 -16.57 25.78
C GLY A 20 -8.64 -15.91 24.42
N GLU A 21 -7.83 -14.85 24.31
CA GLU A 21 -7.60 -14.12 23.04
C GLU A 21 -6.88 -14.98 21.99
N LEU A 22 -6.20 -16.03 22.45
CA LEU A 22 -5.51 -17.00 21.59
C LEU A 22 -6.39 -18.19 21.20
N GLU A 23 -7.63 -18.25 21.68
CA GLU A 23 -8.62 -19.25 21.28
C GLU A 23 -9.45 -18.76 20.09
N ASN A 24 -9.90 -19.69 19.24
CA ASN A 24 -10.68 -19.42 18.03
C ASN A 24 -9.99 -18.50 17.00
N LEU A 25 -8.65 -18.47 17.00
CA LEU A 25 -7.89 -17.75 15.99
C LEU A 25 -8.23 -18.23 14.58
N ARG A 26 -8.16 -17.32 13.62
CA ARG A 26 -8.41 -17.62 12.22
C ARG A 26 -7.46 -18.72 11.74
N GLY A 27 -8.00 -19.91 11.48
CA GLY A 27 -7.22 -21.07 11.03
C GLY A 27 -6.79 -22.03 12.15
N GLN A 28 -7.25 -21.85 13.38
CA GLN A 28 -6.99 -22.79 14.48
C GLN A 28 -7.43 -24.22 14.09
N GLY A 29 -6.52 -25.19 14.30
CA GLY A 29 -6.76 -26.61 13.99
C GLY A 29 -6.82 -26.94 12.48
N LYS A 30 -6.66 -25.97 11.59
CA LYS A 30 -6.62 -26.18 10.14
C LYS A 30 -5.17 -26.23 9.65
N PRO A 31 -4.88 -26.92 8.53
CA PRO A 31 -3.57 -26.86 7.89
C PRO A 31 -3.16 -25.41 7.63
N LEU A 32 -1.88 -25.08 7.86
CA LEU A 32 -1.37 -23.75 7.51
C LEU A 32 -1.55 -23.50 6.01
N ALA A 33 -2.11 -22.34 5.67
CA ALA A 33 -2.11 -21.86 4.31
C ALA A 33 -0.69 -21.41 3.96
N LEU A 34 0.01 -22.23 3.15
CA LEU A 34 1.34 -21.87 2.68
C LEU A 34 1.24 -20.69 1.72
N GLU A 35 2.07 -19.68 1.98
CA GLU A 35 2.19 -18.54 1.08
C GLU A 35 2.83 -18.97 -0.24
N ASP A 36 2.28 -18.50 -1.36
CA ASP A 36 2.86 -18.74 -2.68
C ASP A 36 4.10 -17.86 -2.89
N LEU A 37 5.26 -18.39 -2.53
CA LEU A 37 6.56 -17.72 -2.64
C LEU A 37 7.36 -18.19 -3.87
N ARG A 38 6.70 -18.79 -4.88
CA ARG A 38 7.38 -19.33 -6.08
C ARG A 38 8.12 -18.26 -6.88
N MET A 39 7.63 -17.02 -6.87
CA MET A 39 8.24 -15.86 -7.55
C MET A 39 9.36 -15.20 -6.72
N VAL A 40 9.59 -15.66 -5.48
CA VAL A 40 10.63 -15.13 -4.60
C VAL A 40 11.82 -16.10 -4.55
N PRO A 41 13.05 -15.64 -4.85
CA PRO A 41 14.26 -16.44 -4.70
C PRO A 41 14.37 -17.05 -3.30
N GLU A 42 14.82 -18.30 -3.20
CA GLU A 42 14.80 -19.07 -1.95
C GLU A 42 15.47 -18.34 -0.77
N HIS A 43 16.62 -17.74 -1.00
CA HIS A 43 17.38 -16.98 0.00
C HIS A 43 16.67 -15.70 0.48
N LEU A 44 15.64 -15.20 -0.22
CA LEU A 44 14.88 -14.00 0.14
C LEU A 44 13.52 -14.31 0.77
N ARG A 45 13.05 -15.56 0.73
CA ARG A 45 11.69 -15.93 1.17
C ARG A 45 11.40 -15.59 2.62
N THR A 46 12.34 -15.91 3.52
CA THR A 46 12.20 -15.63 4.96
C THR A 46 12.13 -14.13 5.22
N GLY A 47 13.02 -13.35 4.59
CA GLY A 47 13.01 -11.90 4.71
C GLY A 47 11.70 -11.28 4.19
N TYR A 48 11.25 -11.73 3.02
CA TYR A 48 9.98 -11.29 2.44
C TYR A 48 8.78 -11.61 3.35
N HIS A 49 8.71 -12.83 3.90
CA HIS A 49 7.63 -13.24 4.79
C HIS A 49 7.60 -12.42 6.09
N VAL A 50 8.76 -12.15 6.69
CA VAL A 50 8.86 -11.30 7.90
C VAL A 50 8.40 -9.88 7.60
N LEU A 51 8.89 -9.28 6.50
CA LEU A 51 8.52 -7.91 6.11
C LEU A 51 7.02 -7.79 5.81
N LYS A 52 6.47 -8.74 5.07
CA LYS A 52 5.03 -8.78 4.78
C LYS A 52 4.20 -8.87 6.05
N ASN A 53 4.58 -9.72 7.01
CA ASN A 53 3.86 -9.87 8.28
C ASN A 53 4.00 -8.64 9.18
N ALA A 54 5.11 -7.89 9.07
CA ALA A 54 5.32 -6.62 9.75
C ALA A 54 4.56 -5.44 9.10
N GLY A 55 3.85 -5.67 7.99
CA GLY A 55 3.14 -4.63 7.25
C GLY A 55 4.06 -3.73 6.41
N PHE A 56 5.32 -4.12 6.20
CA PHE A 56 6.24 -3.38 5.33
C PHE A 56 5.84 -3.58 3.87
N LEU A 57 5.53 -2.46 3.21
CA LEU A 57 5.23 -2.43 1.79
C LEU A 57 6.56 -2.25 1.03
N PRO A 58 6.90 -3.14 0.08
CA PRO A 58 8.05 -2.93 -0.80
C PRO A 58 8.04 -1.52 -1.40
N PRO A 59 9.21 -0.85 -1.55
CA PRO A 59 9.28 0.53 -2.02
C PRO A 59 8.62 0.74 -3.38
N GLU A 60 8.58 -0.30 -4.22
CA GLU A 60 7.88 -0.31 -5.51
C GLU A 60 6.37 -0.18 -5.33
N LEU A 61 5.81 -0.85 -4.31
CA LEU A 61 4.40 -0.81 -3.98
C LEU A 61 4.01 0.48 -3.24
N GLU A 62 4.91 1.06 -2.44
CA GLU A 62 4.72 2.39 -1.84
C GLU A 62 4.58 3.48 -2.92
N GLN A 63 5.50 3.50 -3.89
CA GLN A 63 5.46 4.45 -5.00
C GLN A 63 4.21 4.26 -5.86
N ARG A 64 3.80 3.00 -6.06
CA ARG A 64 2.54 2.68 -6.75
C ARG A 64 1.32 3.23 -6.00
N GLN A 65 1.24 3.06 -4.68
CA GLN A 65 0.16 3.64 -3.88
C GLN A 65 0.16 5.17 -3.92
N GLU A 66 1.34 5.79 -3.84
CA GLU A 66 1.47 7.25 -3.94
C GLU A 66 0.94 7.76 -5.28
N ALA A 67 1.31 7.09 -6.39
CA ALA A 67 0.83 7.44 -7.72
C ALA A 67 -0.70 7.36 -7.84
N LEU A 68 -1.32 6.31 -7.28
CA LEU A 68 -2.77 6.15 -7.28
C LEU A 68 -3.47 7.26 -6.48
N LYS A 69 -2.98 7.58 -5.28
CA LYS A 69 -3.51 8.68 -4.45
C LYS A 69 -3.45 10.03 -5.17
N MET A 70 -2.36 10.29 -5.89
CA MET A 70 -2.22 11.50 -6.70
C MET A 70 -3.21 11.53 -7.88
N CYS A 71 -3.47 10.38 -8.52
CA CYS A 71 -4.48 10.26 -9.57
C CYS A 71 -5.88 10.55 -9.03
N ASP A 72 -6.23 10.00 -7.86
CA ASP A 72 -7.51 10.25 -7.19
C ASP A 72 -7.68 11.73 -6.83
N LEU A 73 -6.62 12.38 -6.33
CA LEU A 73 -6.62 13.81 -6.04
C LEU A 73 -6.80 14.66 -7.30
N LEU A 74 -6.13 14.30 -8.40
CA LEU A 74 -6.29 15.01 -9.68
C LEU A 74 -7.73 14.87 -10.20
N PHE A 75 -8.33 13.71 -10.00
CA PHE A 75 -9.71 13.43 -10.40
C PHE A 75 -10.75 14.14 -9.51
N SER A 76 -10.54 14.19 -8.18
CA SER A 76 -11.43 14.91 -7.27
C SER A 76 -11.45 16.42 -7.55
N LEU A 77 -10.29 17.00 -7.89
CA LEU A 77 -10.19 18.38 -8.35
C LEU A 77 -10.91 18.60 -9.70
N GLN A 78 -10.94 17.61 -10.59
CA GLN A 78 -11.67 17.69 -11.86
C GLN A 78 -13.19 17.58 -11.67
N LYS A 79 -13.68 16.85 -10.67
CA LYS A 79 -15.11 16.76 -10.35
C LYS A 79 -15.68 18.07 -9.78
N GLN A 80 -14.83 18.87 -9.14
CA GLN A 80 -15.19 20.17 -8.56
C GLN A 80 -15.24 21.32 -9.57
N ASP A 81 -15.07 21.06 -10.88
CA ASP A 81 -15.33 22.03 -11.96
C ASP A 81 -16.84 22.36 -12.04
N ASN A 82 -17.36 23.01 -11.00
CA ASN A 82 -18.52 23.87 -11.11
C ASN A 82 -18.04 25.16 -11.77
N LYS A 83 -18.85 25.68 -12.69
CA LYS A 83 -18.48 26.58 -13.82
C LYS A 83 -17.91 27.96 -13.45
N TYR A 84 -17.51 28.20 -12.20
CA TYR A 84 -17.00 29.46 -11.69
C TYR A 84 -15.52 29.32 -11.32
N LEU A 85 -14.72 30.18 -11.92
CA LEU A 85 -13.27 30.13 -12.00
C LEU A 85 -12.58 30.33 -10.64
N ASP A 86 -11.79 29.35 -10.20
CA ASP A 86 -10.72 29.58 -9.24
C ASP A 86 -9.38 29.30 -9.95
N GLU A 87 -8.57 30.34 -10.20
CA GLU A 87 -7.20 30.17 -10.68
C GLU A 87 -6.38 29.23 -9.78
N ASP A 88 -6.75 29.20 -8.50
CA ASP A 88 -6.21 28.32 -7.47
C ASP A 88 -6.40 26.84 -7.83
N ASN A 89 -7.59 26.44 -8.30
CA ASN A 89 -7.86 25.06 -8.72
C ASN A 89 -7.08 24.67 -9.98
N ARG A 90 -6.93 25.60 -10.93
CA ARG A 90 -6.13 25.38 -12.15
C ARG A 90 -4.63 25.21 -11.81
N SER A 91 -4.13 26.04 -10.90
CA SER A 91 -2.74 25.97 -10.43
C SER A 91 -2.48 24.69 -9.63
N ALA A 92 -3.44 24.27 -8.78
CA ALA A 92 -3.38 23.03 -8.02
C ALA A 92 -3.38 21.81 -8.94
N LYS A 93 -4.26 21.79 -9.95
CA LYS A 93 -4.30 20.73 -10.98
C LYS A 93 -2.96 20.61 -11.72
N LYS A 94 -2.38 21.73 -12.15
CA LYS A 94 -1.08 21.75 -12.83
C LYS A 94 0.02 21.20 -11.90
N LYS A 95 0.07 21.65 -10.65
CA LYS A 95 1.04 21.17 -9.65
C LYS A 95 0.91 19.66 -9.39
N THR A 96 -0.32 19.13 -9.30
CA THR A 96 -0.57 17.71 -9.10
C THR A 96 -0.14 16.90 -10.33
N LEU A 97 -0.43 17.39 -11.54
CA LEU A 97 0.04 16.75 -12.78
C LEU A 97 1.57 16.73 -12.88
N ASP A 98 2.24 17.82 -12.53
CA ASP A 98 3.71 17.90 -12.54
C ASP A 98 4.34 16.99 -11.48
N LYS A 99 3.66 16.73 -10.36
CA LYS A 99 4.06 15.71 -9.38
C LYS A 99 3.93 14.30 -9.94
N ILE A 100 2.81 13.97 -10.57
CA ILE A 100 2.59 12.66 -11.20
C ILE A 100 3.66 12.39 -12.26
N LYS A 101 3.95 13.35 -13.14
CA LYS A 101 4.99 13.21 -14.18
C LYS A 101 6.39 12.98 -13.61
N ARG A 102 6.74 13.69 -12.53
CA ARG A 102 8.04 13.49 -11.85
C ARG A 102 8.13 12.12 -11.19
N LEU A 103 7.05 11.67 -10.56
CA LEU A 103 6.97 10.35 -9.96
C LEU A 103 7.08 9.26 -11.03
N GLU A 104 6.37 9.43 -12.14
CA GLU A 104 6.44 8.52 -13.29
C GLU A 104 7.87 8.42 -13.86
N LEU A 105 8.54 9.55 -14.07
CA LEU A 105 9.92 9.57 -14.55
C LEU A 105 10.86 8.83 -13.58
N LYS A 106 10.70 9.05 -12.27
CA LYS A 106 11.47 8.35 -11.24
C LYS A 106 11.24 6.84 -11.29
N MET A 107 9.99 6.40 -11.48
CA MET A 107 9.63 4.99 -11.60
C MET A 107 10.24 4.36 -12.86
N GLN A 108 10.21 5.05 -14.00
CA GLN A 108 10.84 4.60 -15.24
C GLN A 108 12.36 4.44 -15.10
N LEU A 109 13.02 5.42 -14.46
CA LEU A 109 14.47 5.35 -14.20
C LEU A 109 14.86 4.19 -13.27
N ALA A 110 13.95 3.79 -12.39
CA ALA A 110 14.10 2.61 -11.54
C ALA A 110 13.68 1.29 -12.22
N GLY A 111 13.32 1.32 -13.50
CA GLY A 111 12.90 0.13 -14.27
C GLY A 111 11.52 -0.40 -13.90
N MET A 112 10.67 0.40 -13.26
CA MET A 112 9.32 0.01 -12.87
C MET A 112 8.29 0.28 -13.96
N ASP A 113 7.26 -0.58 -14.04
CA ASP A 113 6.13 -0.38 -14.95
C ASP A 113 5.27 0.83 -14.54
N THR A 114 4.98 1.73 -15.49
CA THR A 114 4.12 2.91 -15.30
C THR A 114 2.81 2.85 -16.11
N GLN A 115 2.57 1.78 -16.87
CA GLN A 115 1.35 1.63 -17.67
C GLN A 115 0.08 1.64 -16.79
N PHE A 116 0.20 1.18 -15.54
CA PHE A 116 -0.90 1.20 -14.58
C PHE A 116 -1.45 2.60 -14.29
N ILE A 117 -0.62 3.65 -14.33
CA ILE A 117 -1.04 5.04 -14.04
C ILE A 117 -2.05 5.49 -15.09
N HIS A 118 -1.71 5.27 -16.36
CA HIS A 118 -2.56 5.59 -17.51
C HIS A 118 -3.85 4.78 -17.51
N GLN A 119 -3.76 3.47 -17.25
CA GLN A 119 -4.93 2.59 -17.18
C GLN A 119 -5.88 3.01 -16.05
N TYR A 120 -5.33 3.44 -14.91
CA TYR A 120 -6.12 3.88 -13.76
C TYR A 120 -6.83 5.20 -14.03
N LEU A 121 -6.13 6.20 -14.56
CA LEU A 121 -6.73 7.48 -14.98
C LEU A 121 -7.83 7.31 -16.03
N ALA A 122 -7.64 6.39 -16.98
CA ALA A 122 -8.66 6.07 -17.99
C ALA A 122 -9.92 5.46 -17.36
N ARG A 123 -9.77 4.56 -16.36
CA ARG A 123 -10.91 3.97 -15.63
C ARG A 123 -11.70 5.02 -14.83
N LEU A 124 -11.01 5.92 -14.12
CA LEU A 124 -11.67 7.02 -13.40
C LEU A 124 -12.48 7.90 -14.35
N GLY A 125 -11.96 8.18 -15.55
CA GLY A 125 -12.68 8.93 -16.58
C GLY A 125 -13.95 8.23 -17.10
N GLN A 126 -14.00 6.90 -17.11
CA GLN A 126 -15.16 6.13 -17.57
C GLN A 126 -16.29 6.04 -16.54
N GLN A 127 -15.96 6.03 -15.24
CA GLN A 127 -16.95 5.96 -14.15
C GLN A 127 -17.84 7.22 -14.02
N ASN A 128 -17.49 8.32 -14.68
CA ASN A 128 -18.25 9.58 -14.67
C ASN A 128 -19.19 9.74 -15.88
N LYS A 129 -19.31 8.72 -16.75
CA LYS A 129 -20.10 8.78 -18.01
C LYS A 129 -21.44 8.03 -17.96
N THR A 130 -21.77 7.43 -16.82
CA THR A 130 -23.06 6.79 -16.47
C THR A 130 -23.64 7.47 -15.27
#